data_AF-A0A930RXY2-F1
#
_entry.id   AF-A0A930RXY2-F1
#
_cell.length_a   1.000
_cell.length_b   1.000
_cell.length_c   1.000
_cell.angle_alpha   90.00
_cell.angle_beta   90.00
_cell.angle_gamma   90.00
#
_symmetry.space_group_name_H-M   'P 1'
#
loop_
_entity.id
_entity.type
_entity.pdbx_description
1 polymer ?
#
loop_
_entity_poly.entity_id
_entity_poly.type
_entity_poly.pdbx_seq_one_letter_code
_entity_poly.pdbx_strand_id
1 'polypeptide(L)'
;MNQKIPVWKTIRFTLGNLTQNSWMYLRNSIFLQFFISVFGFGFLTLIFRGMLFMTGQSNLNFSNFKTVLLSPWSIPLFILYLLAFAFLIFMEFSILIFMIYGTIRGIHFSWRSSIQNAFSELKQLLNGHFITFWLYFLTLLPLINIGELTFISKKIAIPEFITDEITKTSIGMIVYTGLVVVLLYFHARSALAIPLQILTDQPFTKNIVTSWKLTKKNTVRLLFISAVVEGVLAILVIFISLGSVALVELLDPDGSNTLLLSSVLAIAKLLQGFIILYTKIATFIFMTKIIHEHKLASLEVYHHHEEIKHKRKIVTAFALLFVTGSGVLTTLSTYRTESANDPIIIGHRGYVSEAVENSIEGLKAAKEAGANMVEMDILLTKDNQFVVMHDYNLKRLAGLNKRVQDMTLDEVHGLPIEQDGFTSHIPTFEEFFKAAKEIGMPLV
;
A
#
# COMPACT_ATOMS: atom_id res chain seq x y z
N MET A 1 -29.55 16.80 -13.63
CA MET A 1 -28.48 15.88 -13.16
C MET A 1 -28.13 14.74 -14.12
N ASN A 2 -28.89 14.46 -15.20
CA ASN A 2 -28.62 13.35 -16.14
C ASN A 2 -27.85 13.75 -17.40
N GLN A 3 -27.08 14.84 -17.37
CA GLN A 3 -26.29 15.24 -18.53
C GLN A 3 -25.09 14.29 -18.71
N LYS A 4 -24.79 14.01 -19.98
CA LYS A 4 -23.65 13.19 -20.40
C LYS A 4 -22.37 13.98 -20.16
N ILE A 5 -21.42 13.43 -19.41
CA ILE A 5 -20.13 14.09 -19.15
C ILE A 5 -19.29 14.09 -20.45
N PRO A 6 -18.80 15.25 -20.93
CA PRO A 6 -18.00 15.32 -22.15
C PRO A 6 -16.55 14.90 -21.87
N VAL A 7 -16.24 13.62 -22.13
CA VAL A 7 -14.95 12.96 -21.80
C VAL A 7 -13.74 13.80 -22.22
N TRP A 8 -13.57 14.08 -23.51
CA TRP A 8 -12.39 14.79 -24.01
C TRP A 8 -12.29 16.24 -23.53
N LYS A 9 -13.42 16.94 -23.40
CA LYS A 9 -13.44 18.31 -22.85
C LYS A 9 -13.01 18.31 -21.38
N THR A 10 -13.43 17.28 -20.62
CA THR A 10 -13.01 17.11 -19.23
C THR A 10 -11.53 16.77 -19.12
N ILE A 11 -11.01 15.83 -19.92
CA ILE A 11 -9.56 15.50 -19.93
C ILE A 11 -8.72 16.73 -20.30
N ARG A 12 -9.08 17.45 -21.36
CA ARG A 12 -8.37 18.66 -21.79
C ARG A 12 -8.39 19.75 -20.73
N PHE A 13 -9.52 19.94 -20.06
CA PHE A 13 -9.61 20.88 -18.93
C PHE A 13 -8.69 20.43 -17.79
N THR A 14 -8.71 19.16 -17.41
CA THR A 14 -7.89 18.63 -16.32
C THR A 14 -6.41 18.85 -16.58
N LEU A 15 -5.91 18.46 -17.75
CA LEU A 15 -4.50 18.65 -18.10
C LEU A 15 -4.13 20.13 -18.24
N GLY A 16 -5.02 20.96 -18.82
CA GLY A 16 -4.81 22.39 -18.93
C GLY A 16 -4.74 23.10 -17.57
N ASN A 17 -5.67 22.79 -16.67
CA ASN A 17 -5.68 23.36 -15.32
C ASN A 17 -4.48 22.88 -14.49
N LEU A 18 -4.09 21.61 -14.61
CA LEU A 18 -2.92 21.04 -13.93
C LEU A 18 -1.61 21.71 -14.38
N THR A 19 -1.44 21.95 -15.67
CA THR A 19 -0.23 22.58 -16.24
C THR A 19 -0.15 24.06 -15.90
N GLN A 20 -1.25 24.80 -16.03
CA GLN A 20 -1.33 26.24 -15.72
C GLN A 20 -1.05 26.54 -14.24
N ASN A 21 -1.45 25.66 -13.33
CA ASN A 21 -1.33 25.87 -11.88
C ASN A 21 -0.28 24.94 -11.21
N SER A 22 0.57 24.31 -12.01
CA SER A 22 1.50 23.24 -11.60
C SER A 22 2.34 23.59 -10.38
N TRP A 23 2.96 24.78 -10.36
CA TRP A 23 3.82 25.22 -9.26
C TRP A 23 3.05 25.39 -7.94
N MET A 24 1.85 25.96 -7.99
CA MET A 24 1.02 26.14 -6.80
C MET A 24 0.62 24.79 -6.22
N TYR A 25 0.15 23.89 -7.08
CA TYR A 25 -0.23 22.53 -6.71
C TYR A 25 0.92 21.76 -6.11
N LEU A 26 2.08 21.75 -6.78
CA LEU A 26 3.25 21.01 -6.33
C LEU A 26 3.74 21.52 -4.97
N ARG A 27 3.99 22.82 -4.85
CA ARG A 27 4.48 23.44 -3.61
C ARG A 27 3.56 23.14 -2.42
N ASN A 28 2.27 23.41 -2.56
CA ASN A 28 1.32 23.26 -1.47
C ASN A 28 1.11 21.79 -1.10
N SER A 29 1.11 20.90 -2.10
CA SER A 29 0.92 19.47 -1.86
C SER A 29 2.16 18.80 -1.28
N ILE A 30 3.38 19.24 -1.63
CA ILE A 30 4.62 18.81 -0.95
C ILE A 30 4.60 19.24 0.52
N PHE A 31 4.20 20.49 0.78
CA PHE A 31 4.10 20.98 2.16
C PHE A 31 3.06 20.20 2.98
N LEU A 32 1.91 19.88 2.36
CA LEU A 32 0.90 19.00 2.95
C LEU A 32 1.46 17.61 3.25
N GLN A 33 2.18 17.03 2.29
CA GLN A 33 2.78 15.71 2.42
C GLN A 33 3.83 15.69 3.53
N PHE A 34 4.67 16.71 3.64
CA PHE A 34 5.61 16.88 4.74
C PHE A 34 4.87 16.90 6.09
N PHE A 35 3.84 17.74 6.22
CA PHE A 35 3.10 17.88 7.47
C PHE A 35 2.44 16.57 7.90
N ILE A 36 1.75 15.89 6.98
CA ILE A 36 1.13 14.59 7.26
C ILE A 36 2.21 13.54 7.57
N SER A 37 3.34 13.57 6.86
CA SER A 37 4.38 12.56 7.04
C SER A 37 5.11 12.69 8.37
N VAL A 38 5.37 13.91 8.82
CA VAL A 38 6.07 14.17 10.09
C VAL A 38 5.10 14.08 11.28
N PHE A 39 4.02 14.85 11.24
CA PHE A 39 3.10 14.97 12.39
C PHE A 39 2.02 13.90 12.38
N GLY A 40 1.42 13.65 11.22
CA GLY A 40 0.35 12.65 11.07
C GLY A 40 0.84 11.24 11.40
N PHE A 41 1.93 10.78 10.78
CA PHE A 41 2.48 9.46 11.10
C PHE A 41 3.11 9.39 12.48
N GLY A 42 3.75 10.47 12.97
CA GLY A 42 4.25 10.51 14.34
C GLY A 42 3.13 10.24 15.34
N PHE A 43 1.97 10.87 15.14
CA PHE A 43 0.78 10.67 15.96
C PHE A 43 0.18 9.25 15.83
N LEU A 44 0.03 8.74 14.62
CA LEU A 44 -0.45 7.36 14.40
C LEU A 44 0.48 6.32 15.02
N THR A 45 1.79 6.53 14.90
CA THR A 45 2.82 5.66 15.51
C THR A 45 2.74 5.70 17.02
N LEU A 46 2.50 6.87 17.61
CA LEU A 46 2.31 7.03 19.06
C LEU A 46 1.11 6.23 19.55
N ILE A 47 -0.05 6.34 18.87
CA ILE A 47 -1.25 5.56 19.22
C ILE A 47 -0.97 4.06 19.11
N PHE A 48 -0.36 3.63 17.99
CA PHE A 48 -0.06 2.23 17.74
C PHE A 48 0.92 1.64 18.77
N ARG A 49 2.00 2.36 19.08
CA ARG A 49 2.95 1.98 20.15
C ARG A 49 2.28 1.98 21.52
N GLY A 50 1.33 2.88 21.77
CA GLY A 50 0.51 2.86 22.97
C GLY A 50 -0.26 1.54 23.12
N MET A 51 -0.88 1.04 22.05
CA MET A 51 -1.57 -0.27 22.09
C MET A 51 -0.62 -1.41 22.44
N LEU A 52 0.55 -1.44 21.82
CA LEU A 52 1.58 -2.45 22.07
C LEU A 52 2.10 -2.38 23.51
N PHE A 53 2.39 -1.18 24.00
CA PHE A 53 2.84 -0.94 25.37
C PHE A 53 1.82 -1.43 26.41
N MET A 54 0.54 -1.09 26.23
CA MET A 54 -0.55 -1.50 27.14
C MET A 54 -0.79 -3.02 27.15
N THR A 55 -0.32 -3.74 26.13
CA THR A 55 -0.45 -5.20 26.01
C THR A 55 0.85 -5.94 26.31
N GLY A 56 1.91 -5.22 26.70
CA GLY A 56 3.23 -5.80 26.96
C GLY A 56 3.89 -6.42 25.73
N GLN A 57 3.50 -5.99 24.52
CA GLN A 57 4.02 -6.51 23.26
C GLN A 57 5.03 -5.53 22.64
N SER A 58 6.05 -6.04 21.96
CA SER A 58 7.01 -5.23 21.20
C SER A 58 6.56 -4.96 19.76
N ASN A 59 5.78 -5.87 19.17
CA ASN A 59 5.27 -5.81 17.81
C ASN A 59 3.93 -6.56 17.68
N LEU A 60 3.24 -6.35 16.56
CA LEU A 60 2.04 -7.10 16.18
C LEU A 60 2.43 -8.24 15.22
N ASN A 61 2.03 -9.47 15.52
CA ASN A 61 2.27 -10.67 14.70
C ASN A 61 1.12 -11.68 14.88
N PHE A 62 1.19 -12.83 14.20
CA PHE A 62 0.13 -13.85 14.27
C PHE A 62 -0.14 -14.41 15.67
N SER A 63 0.91 -14.61 16.48
CA SER A 63 0.74 -15.23 17.80
C SER A 63 0.11 -14.29 18.82
N ASN A 64 0.29 -12.97 18.65
CA ASN A 64 -0.22 -11.98 19.59
C ASN A 64 -1.34 -11.08 19.06
N PHE A 65 -1.71 -11.15 17.77
CA PHE A 65 -2.71 -10.26 17.16
C PHE A 65 -4.05 -10.26 17.91
N LYS A 66 -4.55 -11.43 18.30
CA LYS A 66 -5.79 -11.55 19.08
C LYS A 66 -5.65 -10.88 20.45
N THR A 67 -4.55 -11.15 21.15
CA THR A 67 -4.25 -10.57 22.47
C THR A 67 -4.14 -9.05 22.38
N VAL A 68 -3.47 -8.53 21.35
CA VAL A 68 -3.33 -7.09 21.15
C VAL A 68 -4.68 -6.47 20.86
N LEU A 69 -5.42 -6.94 19.85
CA LEU A 69 -6.65 -6.28 19.42
C LEU A 69 -7.84 -6.44 20.36
N LEU A 70 -7.95 -7.57 21.07
CA LEU A 70 -9.08 -7.84 21.97
C LEU A 70 -8.84 -7.33 23.40
N SER A 71 -7.67 -6.76 23.69
CA SER A 71 -7.40 -6.12 24.97
C SER A 71 -8.32 -4.91 25.20
N PRO A 72 -8.88 -4.73 26.42
CA PRO A 72 -9.81 -3.64 26.73
C PRO A 72 -9.27 -2.24 26.41
N TRP A 73 -7.95 -2.03 26.52
CA TRP A 73 -7.31 -0.75 26.24
C TRP A 73 -6.94 -0.58 24.77
N SER A 74 -6.75 -1.68 24.05
CA SER A 74 -6.41 -1.63 22.63
C SER A 74 -7.62 -1.31 21.76
N ILE A 75 -8.82 -1.75 22.12
CA ILE A 75 -10.05 -1.44 21.37
C ILE A 75 -10.25 0.09 21.21
N PRO A 76 -10.28 0.90 22.30
CA PRO A 76 -10.46 2.35 22.15
C PRO A 76 -9.27 3.02 21.44
N LEU A 77 -8.04 2.55 21.65
CA LEU A 77 -6.87 3.07 20.94
C LEU A 77 -6.88 2.71 19.46
N PHE A 78 -7.39 1.53 19.09
CA PHE A 78 -7.54 1.10 17.71
C PHE A 78 -8.63 1.89 16.99
N ILE A 79 -9.75 2.13 17.67
CA ILE A 79 -10.78 3.06 17.18
C ILE A 79 -10.16 4.44 16.98
N LEU A 80 -9.47 4.99 17.99
CA LEU A 80 -8.79 6.27 17.89
C LEU A 80 -7.78 6.31 16.73
N TYR A 81 -7.03 5.24 16.51
CA TYR A 81 -6.10 5.09 15.39
C TYR A 81 -6.83 5.21 14.05
N LEU A 82 -7.91 4.44 13.85
CA LEU A 82 -8.71 4.48 12.62
C LEU A 82 -9.37 5.85 12.42
N LEU A 83 -9.87 6.50 13.49
CA LEU A 83 -10.45 7.84 13.42
C LEU A 83 -9.39 8.89 13.06
N ALA A 84 -8.22 8.83 13.68
CA ALA A 84 -7.10 9.73 13.40
C ALA A 84 -6.61 9.57 11.95
N PHE A 85 -6.53 8.33 11.47
CA PHE A 85 -6.15 8.03 10.11
C PHE A 85 -7.18 8.55 9.09
N ALA A 86 -8.48 8.28 9.31
CA ALA A 86 -9.56 8.81 8.48
C ALA A 86 -9.60 10.35 8.48
N PHE A 87 -9.33 10.98 9.63
CA PHE A 87 -9.17 12.42 9.76
C PHE A 87 -8.01 12.96 8.92
N LEU A 88 -6.83 12.33 8.96
CA LEU A 88 -5.67 12.78 8.19
C LEU A 88 -5.94 12.75 6.69
N ILE A 89 -6.57 11.67 6.19
CA ILE A 89 -6.98 11.55 4.79
C ILE A 89 -8.05 12.61 4.44
N PHE A 90 -9.05 12.79 5.29
CA PHE A 90 -10.10 13.79 5.06
C PHE A 90 -9.52 15.21 4.99
N MET A 91 -8.60 15.56 5.89
CA MET A 91 -7.91 16.84 5.89
C MET A 91 -7.07 17.03 4.62
N GLU A 92 -6.34 15.99 4.22
CA GLU A 92 -5.56 16.00 2.98
C GLU A 92 -6.44 16.31 1.77
N PHE A 93 -7.51 15.53 1.60
CA PHE A 93 -8.44 15.68 0.48
C PHE A 93 -9.14 17.03 0.51
N SER A 94 -9.57 17.50 1.67
CA SER A 94 -10.22 18.82 1.84
C SER A 94 -9.33 19.95 1.36
N ILE A 95 -8.07 19.97 1.81
CA ILE A 95 -7.13 21.03 1.42
C ILE A 95 -6.87 21.00 -0.09
N LEU A 96 -6.67 19.82 -0.68
CA LEU A 96 -6.47 19.67 -2.12
C LEU A 96 -7.69 20.13 -2.93
N ILE A 97 -8.89 19.69 -2.53
CA ILE A 97 -10.14 20.00 -3.22
C ILE A 97 -10.48 21.49 -3.11
N PHE A 98 -10.29 22.12 -1.95
CA PHE A 98 -10.47 23.58 -1.82
C PHE A 98 -9.52 24.37 -2.71
N MET A 99 -8.24 24.00 -2.71
CA MET A 99 -7.23 24.63 -3.56
C MET A 99 -7.61 24.50 -5.05
N ILE A 100 -8.02 23.31 -5.48
CA ILE A 100 -8.47 23.04 -6.85
C ILE A 100 -9.73 23.84 -7.19
N TYR A 101 -10.75 23.82 -6.33
CA TYR A 101 -12.00 24.53 -6.55
C TYR A 101 -11.78 26.03 -6.68
N GLY A 102 -10.86 26.59 -5.89
CA GLY A 102 -10.41 27.98 -6.04
C GLY A 102 -9.94 28.28 -7.47
N THR A 103 -9.02 27.48 -7.99
CA THR A 103 -8.51 27.70 -9.37
C THR A 103 -9.61 27.61 -10.43
N ILE A 104 -10.60 26.71 -10.25
CA ILE A 104 -11.75 26.58 -11.17
C ILE A 104 -12.62 27.84 -11.14
N ARG A 105 -12.68 28.54 -10.00
CA ARG A 105 -13.41 29.80 -9.80
C ARG A 105 -12.58 31.04 -10.11
N GLY A 106 -11.30 30.91 -10.46
CA GLY A 106 -10.38 32.04 -10.64
C GLY A 106 -9.95 32.71 -9.33
N ILE A 107 -10.02 31.98 -8.21
CA ILE A 107 -9.71 32.46 -6.86
C ILE A 107 -8.51 31.69 -6.31
N HIS A 108 -7.48 32.39 -5.84
CA HIS A 108 -6.33 31.74 -5.23
C HIS A 108 -6.48 31.67 -3.70
N PHE A 109 -6.65 30.46 -3.17
CA PHE A 109 -6.68 30.24 -1.73
C PHE A 109 -5.29 30.24 -1.11
N SER A 110 -5.14 30.98 -0.01
CA SER A 110 -3.99 30.77 0.87
C SER A 110 -4.05 29.39 1.55
N TRP A 111 -2.90 28.86 1.91
CA TRP A 111 -2.80 27.62 2.70
C TRP A 111 -3.58 27.71 4.03
N ARG A 112 -3.53 28.87 4.70
CA ARG A 112 -4.28 29.11 5.94
C ARG A 112 -5.78 29.02 5.71
N SER A 113 -6.29 29.63 4.64
CA SER A 113 -7.71 29.58 4.27
C SER A 113 -8.13 28.14 3.97
N SER A 114 -7.30 27.38 3.26
CA SER A 114 -7.57 25.98 2.94
C SER A 114 -7.67 25.11 4.20
N ILE A 115 -6.78 25.33 5.18
CA ILE A 115 -6.84 24.66 6.48
C ILE A 115 -8.10 25.07 7.25
N GLN A 116 -8.40 26.37 7.35
CA GLN A 116 -9.57 26.86 8.09
C GLN A 116 -10.87 26.29 7.52
N ASN A 117 -10.99 26.27 6.19
CA ASN A 117 -12.12 25.65 5.51
C ASN A 117 -12.17 24.15 5.79
N ALA A 118 -11.05 23.42 5.68
CA ALA A 118 -11.00 21.99 5.99
C ALA A 118 -11.42 21.66 7.44
N PHE A 119 -11.04 22.50 8.41
CA PHE A 119 -11.50 22.35 9.80
C PHE A 119 -13.00 22.66 9.97
N SER A 120 -13.55 23.60 9.20
CA SER A 120 -14.99 23.86 9.19
C SER A 120 -15.77 22.65 8.66
N GLU A 121 -15.32 22.08 7.54
CA GLU A 121 -15.92 20.87 6.95
C GLU A 121 -15.83 19.67 7.88
N LEU A 122 -14.71 19.53 8.61
CA LEU A 122 -14.58 18.48 9.59
C LEU A 122 -15.64 18.60 10.70
N LYS A 123 -15.91 19.81 11.22
CA LYS A 123 -16.96 20.01 12.23
C LYS A 123 -18.32 19.61 11.68
N GLN A 124 -18.61 19.94 10.43
CA GLN A 124 -19.85 19.55 9.77
C GLN A 124 -19.94 18.03 9.61
N LEU A 125 -18.85 17.37 9.22
CA LEU A 125 -18.77 15.90 9.12
C LEU A 125 -19.07 15.23 10.48
N LEU A 126 -18.55 15.82 11.57
CA LEU A 126 -18.73 15.31 12.94
C LEU A 126 -20.15 15.51 13.50
N ASN A 127 -20.95 16.45 12.97
CA ASN A 127 -22.30 16.79 13.45
C ASN A 127 -23.40 15.76 13.07
N GLY A 128 -23.11 14.46 13.09
CA GLY A 128 -24.11 13.38 12.98
C GLY A 128 -24.03 12.50 11.73
N HIS A 129 -23.07 12.74 10.83
CA HIS A 129 -22.88 11.94 9.60
C HIS A 129 -21.52 11.25 9.54
N PHE A 130 -20.70 11.43 10.57
CA PHE A 130 -19.37 10.86 10.69
C PHE A 130 -19.36 9.33 10.57
N ILE A 131 -20.34 8.65 11.16
CA ILE A 131 -20.44 7.18 11.10
C ILE A 131 -20.53 6.72 9.66
N THR A 132 -21.32 7.39 8.81
CA THR A 132 -21.48 6.99 7.40
C THR A 132 -20.22 7.26 6.57
N PHE A 133 -19.49 8.32 6.87
CA PHE A 133 -18.17 8.56 6.30
C PHE A 133 -17.16 7.51 6.76
N TRP A 134 -17.15 7.18 8.05
CA TRP A 134 -16.27 6.18 8.61
C TRP A 134 -16.55 4.78 8.04
N LEU A 135 -17.83 4.40 7.87
CA LEU A 135 -18.19 3.16 7.20
C LEU A 135 -17.75 3.14 5.72
N TYR A 136 -17.99 4.24 4.99
CA TYR A 136 -17.47 4.40 3.62
C TYR A 136 -15.94 4.30 3.56
N PHE A 137 -15.27 4.76 4.60
CA PHE A 137 -13.83 4.69 4.68
C PHE A 137 -13.33 3.27 4.97
N LEU A 138 -13.99 2.54 5.88
CA LEU A 138 -13.65 1.14 6.16
C LEU A 138 -13.77 0.25 4.92
N THR A 139 -14.71 0.55 4.01
CA THR A 139 -14.85 -0.19 2.75
C THR A 139 -13.70 0.06 1.77
N LEU A 140 -12.87 1.09 1.98
CA LEU A 140 -11.64 1.29 1.21
C LEU A 140 -10.53 0.33 1.66
N LEU A 141 -10.51 -0.13 2.92
CA LEU A 141 -9.40 -0.92 3.48
C LEU A 141 -9.05 -2.17 2.64
N PRO A 142 -10.03 -2.98 2.17
CA PRO A 142 -9.73 -4.14 1.33
C PRO A 142 -9.20 -3.76 -0.07
N LEU A 143 -9.43 -2.52 -0.52
CA LEU A 143 -9.00 -2.03 -1.82
C LEU A 143 -7.63 -1.35 -1.78
N ILE A 144 -7.09 -1.06 -0.59
CA ILE A 144 -5.79 -0.40 -0.43
C ILE A 144 -4.64 -1.24 -0.99
N ASN A 145 -4.77 -2.56 -0.97
CA ASN A 145 -3.78 -3.47 -1.56
C ASN A 145 -3.82 -3.44 -3.09
N ILE A 146 -4.90 -2.94 -3.69
CA ILE A 146 -5.14 -2.91 -5.13
C ILE A 146 -4.77 -1.52 -5.64
N GLY A 147 -3.47 -1.33 -5.86
CA GLY A 147 -2.91 -0.07 -6.36
C GLY A 147 -2.60 0.95 -5.27
N GLU A 148 -1.83 1.99 -5.64
CA GLU A 148 -1.33 2.99 -4.69
C GLU A 148 -2.35 4.13 -4.50
N LEU A 149 -3.40 3.92 -3.68
CA LEU A 149 -4.43 4.95 -3.44
C LEU A 149 -3.85 6.24 -2.82
N THR A 150 -2.94 6.14 -1.84
CA THR A 150 -2.11 7.25 -1.33
C THR A 150 -0.79 6.73 -0.75
N PHE A 151 0.19 7.61 -0.55
CA PHE A 151 1.42 7.28 0.21
C PHE A 151 1.11 6.75 1.63
N ILE A 152 -0.04 7.13 2.18
CA ILE A 152 -0.46 6.83 3.54
C ILE A 152 -1.17 5.47 3.60
N SER A 153 -1.87 5.07 2.54
CA SER A 153 -2.67 3.85 2.53
C SER A 153 -1.81 2.59 2.66
N LYS A 154 -0.60 2.54 2.08
CA LYS A 154 0.28 1.34 2.19
C LYS A 154 0.61 0.93 3.63
N LYS A 155 0.61 1.85 4.58
CA LYS A 155 0.95 1.53 5.99
C LYS A 155 -0.19 0.91 6.79
N ILE A 156 -1.40 0.93 6.23
CA ILE A 156 -2.61 0.37 6.86
C ILE A 156 -3.30 -0.64 5.95
N ALA A 157 -2.62 -1.03 4.88
CA ALA A 157 -3.01 -2.09 3.98
C ALA A 157 -3.30 -3.35 4.80
N ILE A 158 -4.31 -4.13 4.40
CA ILE A 158 -4.54 -5.42 5.04
C ILE A 158 -3.29 -6.26 4.77
N PRO A 159 -2.58 -6.77 5.79
CA PRO A 159 -1.36 -7.53 5.58
C PRO A 159 -1.57 -8.69 4.60
N GLU A 160 -0.60 -8.90 3.69
CA GLU A 160 -0.71 -9.90 2.62
C GLU A 160 -1.01 -11.30 3.16
N PHE A 161 -0.43 -11.67 4.30
CA PHE A 161 -0.70 -12.95 4.93
C PHE A 161 -2.20 -13.21 5.21
N ILE A 162 -2.99 -12.16 5.48
CA ILE A 162 -4.43 -12.30 5.72
C ILE A 162 -5.14 -12.58 4.40
N THR A 163 -4.80 -11.82 3.36
CA THR A 163 -5.39 -12.01 2.03
C THR A 163 -4.97 -13.34 1.42
N ASP A 164 -3.73 -13.78 1.65
CA ASP A 164 -3.20 -15.05 1.19
C ASP A 164 -3.92 -16.20 1.88
N GLU A 165 -4.10 -16.15 3.20
CA GLU A 165 -4.84 -17.17 3.94
C GLU A 165 -6.30 -17.30 3.44
N ILE A 166 -6.96 -16.18 3.16
CA ILE A 166 -8.32 -16.19 2.61
C ILE A 166 -8.33 -16.80 1.20
N THR A 167 -7.33 -16.48 0.37
CA THR A 167 -7.28 -16.89 -1.04
C THR A 167 -6.69 -18.28 -1.27
N LYS A 168 -6.12 -18.94 -0.24
CA LYS A 168 -5.65 -20.35 -0.31
C LYS A 168 -6.72 -21.35 -0.74
N THR A 169 -7.99 -21.10 -0.41
CA THR A 169 -9.10 -21.96 -0.83
C THR A 169 -9.82 -21.36 -2.04
N SER A 170 -10.28 -22.20 -2.97
CA SER A 170 -11.02 -21.70 -4.16
C SER A 170 -12.29 -20.93 -3.77
N ILE A 171 -12.98 -21.36 -2.71
CA ILE A 171 -14.15 -20.66 -2.16
C ILE A 171 -13.75 -19.29 -1.63
N GLY A 172 -12.70 -19.23 -0.80
CA GLY A 172 -12.22 -17.98 -0.23
C GLY A 172 -11.72 -17.00 -1.29
N MET A 173 -11.04 -17.50 -2.33
CA MET A 173 -10.65 -16.70 -3.50
C MET A 173 -11.85 -16.10 -4.24
N ILE A 174 -12.90 -16.90 -4.52
CA ILE A 174 -14.12 -16.42 -5.18
C ILE A 174 -14.83 -15.37 -4.32
N VAL A 175 -14.98 -15.62 -3.01
CA VAL A 175 -15.63 -14.70 -2.08
C VAL A 175 -14.86 -13.38 -1.98
N TYR A 176 -13.54 -13.45 -1.81
CA TYR A 176 -12.68 -12.27 -1.71
C TYR A 176 -12.71 -11.45 -3.01
N THR A 177 -12.58 -12.10 -4.16
CA THR A 177 -12.65 -11.45 -5.48
C THR A 177 -14.03 -10.80 -5.69
N GLY A 178 -15.11 -11.51 -5.35
CA GLY A 178 -16.47 -10.98 -5.44
C GLY A 178 -16.67 -9.74 -4.57
N LEU A 179 -16.17 -9.78 -3.32
CA LEU A 179 -16.18 -8.63 -2.41
C LEU A 179 -15.42 -7.44 -3.01
N VAL A 180 -14.20 -7.66 -3.49
CA VAL A 180 -13.38 -6.62 -4.14
C VAL A 180 -14.12 -5.97 -5.32
N VAL A 181 -14.74 -6.77 -6.21
CA VAL A 181 -15.49 -6.24 -7.36
C VAL A 181 -16.69 -5.39 -6.92
N VAL A 182 -17.45 -5.85 -5.91
CA VAL A 182 -18.57 -5.09 -5.36
C VAL A 182 -18.10 -3.77 -4.75
N LEU A 183 -17.00 -3.78 -4.00
CA LEU A 183 -16.42 -2.59 -3.38
C LEU A 183 -15.87 -1.61 -4.44
N LEU A 184 -15.17 -2.11 -5.47
CA LEU A 184 -14.72 -1.28 -6.60
C LEU A 184 -15.91 -0.61 -7.31
N TYR A 185 -16.98 -1.36 -7.57
CA TYR A 185 -18.20 -0.77 -8.14
C TYR A 185 -18.77 0.28 -7.19
N PHE A 186 -18.96 -0.02 -5.90
CA PHE A 186 -19.45 0.93 -4.91
C PHE A 186 -18.62 2.23 -4.90
N HIS A 187 -17.29 2.14 -4.87
CA HIS A 187 -16.42 3.31 -4.87
C HIS A 187 -16.42 4.07 -6.20
N ALA A 188 -16.49 3.39 -7.35
CA ALA A 188 -16.67 4.06 -8.64
C ALA A 188 -17.99 4.85 -8.73
N ARG A 189 -19.05 4.35 -8.08
CA ARG A 189 -20.37 5.00 -8.01
C ARG A 189 -20.39 6.16 -7.01
N SER A 190 -19.64 6.02 -5.92
CA SER A 190 -19.48 6.97 -4.83
C SER A 190 -18.29 7.92 -4.99
N ALA A 191 -17.60 7.90 -6.13
CA ALA A 191 -16.34 8.64 -6.32
C ALA A 191 -16.46 10.15 -6.10
N LEU A 192 -17.65 10.74 -6.34
CA LEU A 192 -17.90 12.16 -6.11
C LEU A 192 -18.35 12.47 -4.67
N ALA A 193 -18.54 11.46 -3.80
CA ALA A 193 -19.04 11.67 -2.45
C ALA A 193 -18.10 12.52 -1.60
N ILE A 194 -16.78 12.29 -1.69
CA ILE A 194 -15.78 13.08 -0.94
C ILE A 194 -15.74 14.53 -1.42
N PRO A 195 -15.57 14.83 -2.73
CA PRO A 195 -15.62 16.22 -3.17
C PRO A 195 -16.98 16.90 -2.93
N LEU A 196 -18.09 16.17 -3.00
CA LEU A 196 -19.40 16.71 -2.62
C LEU A 196 -19.47 17.03 -1.12
N GLN A 197 -18.90 16.18 -0.26
CA GLN A 197 -18.85 16.45 1.18
C GLN A 197 -18.05 17.70 1.52
N ILE A 198 -17.01 17.99 0.76
CA ILE A 198 -16.14 19.14 1.01
C ILE A 198 -16.73 20.42 0.41
N LEU A 199 -17.54 20.31 -0.63
CA LEU A 199 -18.03 21.47 -1.40
C LEU A 199 -19.51 21.80 -1.14
N THR A 200 -20.20 21.02 -0.32
CA THR A 200 -21.63 21.16 -0.06
C THR A 200 -21.96 20.98 1.41
N ASP A 201 -22.97 21.72 1.89
CA ASP A 201 -23.44 21.63 3.28
C ASP A 201 -24.38 20.44 3.54
N GLN A 202 -24.27 19.39 2.73
CA GLN A 202 -25.19 18.27 2.77
C GLN A 202 -24.61 17.13 3.62
N PRO A 203 -25.48 16.34 4.28
CA PRO A 203 -25.08 15.09 4.92
C PRO A 203 -24.31 14.16 3.98
N PHE A 204 -23.31 13.45 4.52
CA PHE A 204 -22.49 12.53 3.73
C PHE A 204 -23.32 11.45 3.00
N THR A 205 -24.40 10.97 3.62
CA THR A 205 -25.36 10.05 3.00
C THR A 205 -26.01 10.64 1.75
N LYS A 206 -26.42 11.90 1.79
CA LYS A 206 -27.00 12.61 0.65
C LYS A 206 -25.95 12.85 -0.43
N ASN A 207 -24.68 13.05 -0.05
CA ASN A 207 -23.57 13.17 -0.99
C ASN A 207 -23.26 11.86 -1.71
N ILE A 208 -23.32 10.71 -1.03
CA ILE A 208 -23.27 9.38 -1.68
C ILE A 208 -24.42 9.25 -2.69
N VAL A 209 -25.66 9.52 -2.27
CA VAL A 209 -26.84 9.41 -3.16
C VAL A 209 -26.70 10.34 -4.37
N THR A 210 -26.20 11.55 -4.17
CA THR A 210 -25.97 12.53 -5.25
C THR A 210 -24.87 12.05 -6.19
N SER A 211 -23.76 11.51 -5.66
CA SER A 211 -22.72 10.85 -6.46
C SER A 211 -23.33 9.75 -7.33
N TRP A 212 -24.15 8.87 -6.74
CA TRP A 212 -24.80 7.79 -7.48
C TRP A 212 -25.74 8.30 -8.58
N LYS A 213 -26.49 9.38 -8.34
CA LYS A 213 -27.32 10.00 -9.37
C LYS A 213 -26.49 10.49 -10.55
N LEU A 214 -25.39 11.20 -10.30
CA LEU A 214 -24.49 11.74 -11.33
C LEU A 214 -23.74 10.65 -12.09
N THR A 215 -23.27 9.62 -11.38
CA THR A 215 -22.50 8.54 -11.98
C THR A 215 -23.40 7.57 -12.75
N LYS A 216 -24.74 7.50 -12.52
CA LYS A 216 -25.66 6.45 -13.08
C LYS A 216 -25.46 6.16 -14.55
N LYS A 217 -25.37 7.19 -15.39
CA LYS A 217 -25.17 7.06 -16.83
C LYS A 217 -23.73 7.39 -17.28
N ASN A 218 -22.85 7.71 -16.34
CA ASN A 218 -21.51 8.23 -16.60
C ASN A 218 -20.38 7.37 -15.99
N THR A 219 -20.65 6.29 -15.26
CA THR A 219 -19.58 5.47 -14.62
C THR A 219 -18.49 5.07 -15.59
N VAL A 220 -18.84 4.46 -16.73
CA VAL A 220 -17.83 4.06 -17.75
C VAL A 220 -17.04 5.27 -18.26
N ARG A 221 -17.69 6.43 -18.42
CA ARG A 221 -17.01 7.66 -18.86
C ARG A 221 -16.05 8.18 -17.81
N LEU A 222 -16.41 8.13 -16.53
CA LEU A 222 -15.56 8.55 -15.42
C LEU A 222 -14.37 7.62 -15.27
N LEU A 223 -14.59 6.31 -15.32
CA LEU A 223 -13.52 5.31 -15.31
C LEU A 223 -12.57 5.50 -16.49
N PHE A 224 -13.11 5.79 -17.68
CA PHE A 224 -12.27 6.09 -18.85
C PHE A 224 -11.46 7.39 -18.68
N ILE A 225 -12.05 8.46 -18.14
CA ILE A 225 -11.32 9.70 -17.82
C ILE A 225 -10.18 9.40 -16.83
N SER A 226 -10.46 8.70 -15.74
CA SER A 226 -9.46 8.27 -14.76
C SER A 226 -8.37 7.43 -15.43
N ALA A 227 -8.73 6.41 -16.21
CA ALA A 227 -7.78 5.53 -16.88
C ALA A 227 -6.87 6.27 -17.87
N VAL A 228 -7.37 7.27 -18.60
CA VAL A 228 -6.53 8.09 -19.50
C VAL A 228 -5.58 8.97 -18.69
N VAL A 229 -6.07 9.64 -17.65
CA VAL A 229 -5.24 10.52 -16.81
C VAL A 229 -4.17 9.72 -16.06
N GLU A 230 -4.55 8.61 -15.43
CA GLU A 230 -3.65 7.74 -14.69
C GLU A 230 -2.71 6.97 -15.64
N GLY A 231 -3.20 6.53 -16.79
CA GLY A 231 -2.39 5.80 -17.78
C GLY A 231 -1.25 6.63 -18.35
N VAL A 232 -1.50 7.91 -18.69
CA VAL A 232 -0.43 8.83 -19.14
C VAL A 232 0.66 8.98 -18.08
N LEU A 233 0.26 9.08 -16.81
CA LEU A 233 1.18 9.26 -15.70
C LEU A 233 1.91 7.95 -15.34
N ALA A 234 1.25 6.80 -15.44
CA ALA A 234 1.87 5.48 -15.26
C ALA A 234 2.93 5.20 -16.34
N ILE A 235 2.68 5.59 -17.60
CA ILE A 235 3.66 5.51 -18.68
C ILE A 235 4.91 6.34 -18.34
N LEU A 236 4.74 7.55 -17.78
CA LEU A 236 5.86 8.37 -17.34
C LEU A 236 6.67 7.69 -16.22
N VAL A 237 6.02 7.03 -15.25
CA VAL A 237 6.70 6.24 -14.22
C VAL A 237 7.54 5.14 -14.85
N ILE A 238 7.00 4.39 -15.81
CA ILE A 238 7.72 3.33 -16.51
C ILE A 238 8.95 3.90 -17.24
N PHE A 239 8.78 5.00 -17.99
CA PHE A 239 9.90 5.64 -18.69
C PHE A 239 10.99 6.13 -17.74
N ILE A 240 10.62 6.69 -16.58
CA ILE A 240 11.59 7.11 -15.57
C ILE A 240 12.33 5.89 -15.03
N SER A 241 11.63 4.81 -14.69
CA SER A 241 12.26 3.59 -14.19
C SER A 241 13.23 2.99 -15.21
N LEU A 242 12.80 2.81 -16.46
CA LEU A 242 13.65 2.27 -17.52
C LEU A 242 14.83 3.20 -17.85
N GLY A 243 14.57 4.51 -17.91
CA GLY A 243 15.61 5.51 -18.15
C GLY A 243 16.64 5.57 -17.02
N SER A 244 16.21 5.39 -15.77
CA SER A 244 17.12 5.30 -14.62
C SER A 244 18.01 4.07 -14.68
N VAL A 245 17.47 2.90 -15.04
CA VAL A 245 18.27 1.67 -15.22
C VAL A 245 19.28 1.85 -16.36
N ALA A 246 18.82 2.30 -17.52
CA ALA A 246 19.69 2.54 -18.68
C ALA A 246 20.79 3.59 -18.39
N LEU A 247 20.48 4.60 -17.58
CA LEU A 247 21.46 5.60 -17.15
C LEU A 247 22.54 5.00 -16.25
N VAL A 248 22.17 4.12 -15.31
CA VAL A 248 23.15 3.44 -14.46
C VAL A 248 24.02 2.52 -15.31
N GLU A 249 23.43 1.71 -16.18
CA GLU A 249 24.15 0.79 -17.07
C GLU A 249 25.13 1.53 -17.99
N LEU A 250 24.77 2.72 -18.47
CA LEU A 250 25.66 3.54 -19.30
C LEU A 250 26.85 4.12 -18.52
N LEU A 251 26.63 4.52 -17.26
CA LEU A 251 27.62 5.23 -16.44
C LEU A 251 28.50 4.29 -15.60
N ASP A 252 28.00 3.10 -15.27
CA ASP A 252 28.68 2.06 -14.49
C ASP A 252 28.27 0.66 -15.01
N PRO A 253 28.78 0.26 -16.19
CA PRO A 253 28.42 -1.02 -16.83
C PRO A 253 28.74 -2.24 -15.97
N ASP A 254 29.78 -2.14 -15.14
CA ASP A 254 30.23 -3.21 -14.24
C ASP A 254 29.44 -3.26 -12.93
N GLY A 255 28.55 -2.29 -12.67
CA GLY A 255 27.70 -2.22 -11.47
C GLY A 255 28.46 -2.02 -10.15
N SER A 256 29.69 -1.51 -10.23
CA SER A 256 30.62 -1.41 -9.09
C SER A 256 30.32 -0.23 -8.16
N ASN A 257 29.60 0.78 -8.63
CA ASN A 257 29.35 2.03 -7.93
C ASN A 257 27.98 2.06 -7.28
N THR A 258 27.87 1.41 -6.11
CA THR A 258 26.64 1.35 -5.33
C THR A 258 26.09 2.74 -4.95
N LEU A 259 26.95 3.75 -4.79
CA LEU A 259 26.52 5.12 -4.48
C LEU A 259 25.82 5.76 -5.70
N LEU A 260 26.34 5.56 -6.90
CA LEU A 260 25.70 6.01 -8.14
C LEU A 260 24.34 5.34 -8.31
N LEU A 261 24.29 4.00 -8.23
CA LEU A 261 23.04 3.23 -8.30
C LEU A 261 22.01 3.76 -7.29
N SER A 262 22.41 3.86 -6.02
CA SER A 262 21.55 4.33 -4.94
C SER A 262 21.05 5.76 -5.15
N SER A 263 21.89 6.63 -5.70
CA SER A 263 21.53 8.02 -5.98
C SER A 263 20.54 8.12 -7.15
N VAL A 264 20.78 7.39 -8.23
CA VAL A 264 19.88 7.36 -9.39
C VAL A 264 18.53 6.77 -9.01
N LEU A 265 18.51 5.66 -8.27
CA LEU A 265 17.27 5.05 -7.76
C LEU A 265 16.51 5.98 -6.81
N ALA A 266 17.21 6.71 -5.93
CA ALA A 266 16.58 7.67 -5.04
C ALA A 266 15.93 8.84 -5.81
N ILE A 267 16.60 9.37 -6.83
CA ILE A 267 16.05 10.41 -7.72
C ILE A 267 14.83 9.86 -8.48
N ALA A 268 14.91 8.65 -9.01
CA ALA A 268 13.79 7.98 -9.69
C ALA A 268 12.57 7.87 -8.77
N LYS A 269 12.77 7.38 -7.53
CA LYS A 269 11.72 7.28 -6.51
C LYS A 269 11.11 8.64 -6.16
N LEU A 270 11.91 9.71 -6.05
CA LEU A 270 11.40 11.07 -5.84
C LEU A 270 10.52 11.54 -7.00
N LEU A 271 10.96 11.32 -8.25
CA LEU A 271 10.19 11.69 -9.44
C LEU A 271 8.87 10.91 -9.52
N GLN A 272 8.88 9.62 -9.22
CA GLN A 272 7.67 8.79 -9.14
C GLN A 272 6.71 9.32 -8.07
N GLY A 273 7.23 9.72 -6.89
CA GLY A 273 6.44 10.35 -5.84
C GLY A 273 5.74 11.63 -6.30
N PHE A 274 6.41 12.46 -7.12
CA PHE A 274 5.75 13.63 -7.73
C PHE A 274 4.65 13.21 -8.71
N ILE A 275 4.88 12.19 -9.54
CA ILE A 275 3.86 11.71 -10.48
C ILE A 275 2.60 11.22 -9.74
N ILE A 276 2.76 10.44 -8.66
CA ILE A 276 1.65 9.98 -7.81
C ILE A 276 0.90 11.17 -7.18
N LEU A 277 1.61 12.24 -6.85
CA LEU A 277 0.96 13.45 -6.36
C LEU A 277 0.15 14.14 -7.47
N TYR A 278 0.68 14.20 -8.69
CA TYR A 278 0.00 14.75 -9.86
C TYR A 278 -1.22 13.94 -10.27
N THR A 279 -1.20 12.60 -10.21
CA THR A 279 -2.36 11.75 -10.50
C THR A 279 -3.52 12.08 -9.57
N LYS A 280 -3.25 12.16 -8.26
CA LYS A 280 -4.24 12.51 -7.23
C LYS A 280 -4.86 13.89 -7.48
N ILE A 281 -4.03 14.90 -7.79
CA ILE A 281 -4.52 16.27 -8.08
C ILE A 281 -5.36 16.27 -9.36
N ALA A 282 -4.91 15.61 -10.42
CA ALA A 282 -5.65 15.52 -11.68
C ALA A 282 -7.02 14.83 -11.49
N THR A 283 -7.07 13.79 -10.66
CA THR A 283 -8.32 13.11 -10.28
C THR A 283 -9.28 14.07 -9.58
N PHE A 284 -8.81 14.83 -8.59
CA PHE A 284 -9.64 15.82 -7.91
C PHE A 284 -10.05 17.00 -8.80
N ILE A 285 -9.24 17.41 -9.77
CA ILE A 285 -9.60 18.46 -10.74
C ILE A 285 -10.84 18.04 -11.54
N PHE A 286 -10.83 16.85 -12.16
CA PHE A 286 -11.96 16.46 -13.00
C PHE A 286 -13.23 16.21 -12.16
N MET A 287 -13.09 15.65 -10.95
CA MET A 287 -14.22 15.43 -10.05
C MET A 287 -14.85 16.76 -9.60
N THR A 288 -14.01 17.71 -9.19
CA THR A 288 -14.45 19.05 -8.77
C THR A 288 -15.08 19.83 -9.92
N LYS A 289 -14.51 19.72 -11.13
CA LYS A 289 -15.08 20.30 -12.35
C LYS A 289 -16.50 19.81 -12.59
N ILE A 290 -16.77 18.50 -12.45
CA ILE A 290 -18.10 17.94 -12.66
C ILE A 290 -19.11 18.52 -11.66
N ILE A 291 -18.72 18.65 -10.40
CA ILE A 291 -19.55 19.25 -9.34
C ILE A 291 -19.84 20.73 -9.66
N HIS A 292 -18.83 21.46 -10.11
CA HIS A 292 -18.96 22.86 -10.51
C HIS A 292 -19.91 23.04 -11.71
N GLU A 293 -19.77 22.24 -12.77
CA GLU A 293 -20.64 22.31 -13.97
C GLU A 293 -22.10 21.99 -13.65
N HIS A 294 -22.35 21.14 -12.65
CA HIS A 294 -23.70 20.82 -12.19
C HIS A 294 -24.26 21.81 -11.17
N LYS A 295 -23.52 22.87 -10.83
CA LYS A 295 -23.91 23.91 -9.85
C LYS A 295 -24.30 23.32 -8.49
N LEU A 296 -23.58 22.29 -8.05
CA LEU A 296 -23.89 21.58 -6.81
C LEU A 296 -23.15 22.13 -5.60
N ALA A 297 -22.01 22.78 -5.81
CA ALA A 297 -21.28 23.43 -4.74
C ALA A 297 -22.14 24.56 -4.14
N SER A 298 -22.48 24.43 -2.85
CA SER A 298 -23.26 25.43 -2.10
C SER A 298 -22.38 26.46 -1.41
N LEU A 299 -21.08 26.18 -1.27
CA LEU A 299 -20.14 27.05 -0.60
C LEU A 299 -19.85 28.31 -1.43
N GLU A 300 -20.50 29.41 -1.07
CA GLU A 300 -19.88 30.74 -1.15
C GLU A 300 -18.76 30.79 -0.10
N VAL A 301 -17.62 30.18 -0.46
CA VAL A 301 -16.29 30.34 0.14
C VAL A 301 -16.24 31.26 1.39
N TYR A 302 -16.27 30.63 2.58
CA TYR A 302 -16.36 31.30 3.88
C TYR A 302 -15.23 32.32 4.17
N HIS A 303 -14.02 32.14 3.60
CA HIS A 303 -12.89 33.05 3.82
C HIS A 303 -11.98 33.21 2.60
N HIS A 304 -11.96 34.42 2.02
CA HIS A 304 -11.03 34.83 0.98
C HIS A 304 -9.93 35.70 1.58
N HIS A 305 -8.74 35.12 1.77
CA HIS A 305 -7.55 35.91 2.04
C HIS A 305 -6.52 35.57 0.97
N GLU A 306 -6.10 36.58 0.21
CA GLU A 306 -4.99 36.44 -0.73
C GLU A 306 -3.71 35.99 0.00
N GLU A 307 -2.90 35.19 -0.69
CA GLU A 307 -1.66 34.68 -0.12
C GLU A 307 -0.63 35.81 0.07
N ILE A 308 -0.14 36.00 1.30
CA ILE A 308 0.90 36.99 1.61
C ILE A 308 2.26 36.52 1.04
N LYS A 309 2.88 37.34 0.18
CA LYS A 309 4.14 37.02 -0.56
C LYS A 309 5.28 36.47 0.31
N HIS A 310 5.47 36.94 1.55
CA HIS A 310 6.56 36.44 2.41
C HIS A 310 6.33 35.01 2.90
N LYS A 311 5.09 34.67 3.29
CA LYS A 311 4.72 33.31 3.72
C LYS A 311 4.89 32.30 2.59
N ARG A 312 4.70 32.73 1.34
CA ARG A 312 4.97 31.94 0.14
C ARG A 312 6.43 31.48 0.02
N LYS A 313 7.39 32.34 0.37
CA LYS A 313 8.83 32.01 0.33
C LYS A 313 9.18 30.95 1.37
N ILE A 314 8.61 31.07 2.58
CA ILE A 314 8.81 30.11 3.67
C ILE A 314 8.31 28.72 3.27
N VAL A 315 7.07 28.59 2.78
CA VAL A 315 6.51 27.31 2.31
C VAL A 315 7.37 26.69 1.21
N THR A 316 7.87 27.51 0.29
CA THR A 316 8.77 27.05 -0.78
C THR A 316 10.11 26.53 -0.24
N ALA A 317 10.73 27.25 0.71
CA ALA A 317 11.98 26.83 1.33
C ALA A 317 11.82 25.50 2.09
N PHE A 318 10.73 25.34 2.84
CA PHE A 318 10.41 24.08 3.52
C PHE A 318 10.17 22.93 2.54
N ALA A 319 9.43 23.17 1.45
CA ALA A 319 9.19 22.16 0.43
C ALA A 319 10.51 21.68 -0.20
N LEU A 320 11.41 22.61 -0.53
CA LEU A 320 12.74 22.28 -1.05
C LEU A 320 13.58 21.50 -0.04
N LEU A 321 13.64 21.95 1.22
CA LEU A 321 14.36 21.26 2.28
C LEU A 321 13.83 19.82 2.48
N PHE A 322 12.51 19.65 2.47
CA PHE A 322 11.90 18.33 2.62
C PHE A 322 12.23 17.40 1.44
N VAL A 323 12.15 17.90 0.20
CA VAL A 323 12.51 17.11 -0.99
C VAL A 323 13.98 16.70 -0.96
N THR A 324 14.88 17.65 -0.68
CA THR A 324 16.32 17.37 -0.59
C THR A 324 16.63 16.40 0.55
N GLY A 325 16.06 16.62 1.74
CA GLY A 325 16.24 15.74 2.89
C GLY A 325 15.70 14.32 2.63
N SER A 326 14.51 14.21 2.02
CA SER A 326 13.94 12.92 1.62
C SER A 326 14.82 12.21 0.57
N GLY A 327 15.38 12.95 -0.37
CA GLY A 327 16.32 12.42 -1.35
C GLY A 327 17.56 11.82 -0.70
N VAL A 328 18.22 12.59 0.16
CA VAL A 328 19.40 12.14 0.92
C VAL A 328 19.08 10.91 1.77
N LEU A 329 17.98 10.93 2.52
CA LEU A 329 17.57 9.79 3.35
C LEU A 329 17.27 8.54 2.50
N THR A 330 16.64 8.71 1.34
CA THR A 330 16.35 7.60 0.41
C THR A 330 17.63 7.05 -0.20
N THR A 331 18.58 7.91 -0.58
CA THR A 331 19.90 7.49 -1.06
C THR A 331 20.65 6.72 0.03
N LEU A 332 20.72 7.24 1.26
CA LEU A 332 21.40 6.56 2.37
C LEU A 332 20.75 5.23 2.73
N SER A 333 19.42 5.18 2.72
CA SER A 333 18.65 3.94 2.93
C SER A 333 18.94 2.92 1.84
N THR A 334 18.86 3.34 0.57
CA THR A 334 19.10 2.46 -0.58
C THR A 334 20.55 1.99 -0.56
N TYR A 335 21.50 2.90 -0.36
CA TYR A 335 22.93 2.58 -0.24
C TYR A 335 23.19 1.55 0.85
N ARG A 336 22.57 1.70 2.04
CA ARG A 336 22.70 0.69 3.10
C ARG A 336 22.13 -0.67 2.71
N THR A 337 21.03 -0.71 1.96
CA THR A 337 20.44 -1.97 1.48
C THR A 337 21.28 -2.60 0.39
N GLU A 338 21.69 -1.84 -0.62
CA GLU A 338 22.46 -2.33 -1.78
C GLU A 338 23.93 -2.60 -1.44
N SER A 339 24.49 -1.93 -0.43
CA SER A 339 25.86 -2.19 0.06
C SER A 339 25.91 -3.32 1.10
N ALA A 340 24.76 -3.81 1.56
CA ALA A 340 24.71 -4.85 2.58
C ALA A 340 24.95 -6.24 1.97
N ASN A 341 26.23 -6.61 1.88
CA ASN A 341 26.80 -7.94 1.64
C ASN A 341 26.40 -8.69 0.36
N ASP A 342 27.28 -9.60 -0.07
CA ASP A 342 26.99 -10.60 -1.09
C ASP A 342 25.64 -11.27 -0.80
N PRO A 343 24.76 -11.42 -1.81
CA PRO A 343 23.44 -12.00 -1.62
C PRO A 343 23.57 -13.39 -1.02
N ILE A 344 22.87 -13.63 0.09
CA ILE A 344 22.81 -14.96 0.71
C ILE A 344 21.88 -15.82 -0.14
N ILE A 345 22.44 -16.84 -0.79
CA ILE A 345 21.71 -17.84 -1.55
C ILE A 345 21.19 -18.89 -0.59
N ILE A 346 19.87 -19.04 -0.52
CA ILE A 346 19.19 -20.01 0.34
C ILE A 346 18.51 -21.05 -0.56
N GLY A 347 18.87 -22.32 -0.39
CA GLY A 347 18.18 -23.45 -1.03
C GLY A 347 16.82 -23.67 -0.36
N HIS A 348 15.74 -23.19 -0.98
CA HIS A 348 14.37 -23.36 -0.49
C HIS A 348 13.99 -24.85 -0.52
N ARG A 349 13.84 -25.46 0.66
CA ARG A 349 13.66 -26.90 0.88
C ARG A 349 14.77 -27.77 0.29
N GLY A 350 15.99 -27.22 0.23
CA GLY A 350 17.12 -27.80 -0.51
C GLY A 350 17.17 -27.36 -1.97
N TYR A 351 17.82 -28.15 -2.83
CA TYR A 351 17.88 -27.89 -4.27
C TYR A 351 16.89 -28.77 -5.04
N VAL A 352 15.63 -28.32 -5.10
CA VAL A 352 14.49 -29.09 -5.63
C VAL A 352 14.57 -29.42 -7.12
N SER A 353 15.48 -28.79 -7.87
CA SER A 353 15.71 -29.15 -9.28
C SER A 353 16.52 -30.43 -9.47
N GLU A 354 17.24 -30.86 -8.42
CA GLU A 354 18.16 -32.02 -8.46
C GLU A 354 17.83 -33.07 -7.38
N ALA A 355 16.76 -32.85 -6.59
CA ALA A 355 16.33 -33.76 -5.54
C ALA A 355 14.88 -33.48 -5.13
N VAL A 356 14.31 -34.40 -4.34
CA VAL A 356 13.00 -34.18 -3.68
C VAL A 356 13.14 -33.06 -2.64
N GLU A 357 12.14 -32.19 -2.53
CA GLU A 357 12.10 -31.16 -1.48
C GLU A 357 12.24 -31.76 -0.07
N ASN A 358 12.88 -31.01 0.85
CA ASN A 358 13.04 -31.40 2.26
C ASN A 358 13.81 -32.73 2.49
N SER A 359 14.61 -33.15 1.50
CA SER A 359 15.45 -34.35 1.58
C SER A 359 16.91 -34.05 1.94
N ILE A 360 17.62 -35.05 2.46
CA ILE A 360 19.07 -34.95 2.73
C ILE A 360 19.85 -34.81 1.41
N GLU A 361 19.37 -35.43 0.33
CA GLU A 361 19.93 -35.27 -1.01
C GLU A 361 19.79 -33.82 -1.50
N GLY A 362 18.63 -33.20 -1.30
CA GLY A 362 18.39 -31.80 -1.65
C GLY A 362 19.26 -30.83 -0.86
N LEU A 363 19.47 -31.12 0.43
CA LEU A 363 20.41 -30.38 1.29
C LEU A 363 21.86 -30.45 0.76
N LYS A 364 22.32 -31.65 0.38
CA LYS A 364 23.67 -31.86 -0.18
C LYS A 364 23.82 -31.19 -1.55
N ALA A 365 22.85 -31.37 -2.43
CA ALA A 365 22.83 -30.75 -3.75
C ALA A 365 22.88 -29.22 -3.65
N ALA A 366 22.17 -28.60 -2.70
CA ALA A 366 22.25 -27.17 -2.46
C ALA A 366 23.66 -26.72 -2.02
N LYS A 367 24.34 -27.51 -1.18
CA LYS A 367 25.73 -27.24 -0.79
C LYS A 367 26.67 -27.27 -2.00
N GLU A 368 26.53 -28.30 -2.83
CA GLU A 368 27.35 -28.50 -4.02
C GLU A 368 27.12 -27.38 -5.05
N ALA A 369 25.89 -26.87 -5.16
CA ALA A 369 25.54 -25.73 -6.00
C ALA A 369 26.03 -24.37 -5.45
N GLY A 370 26.64 -24.34 -4.27
CA GLY A 370 27.19 -23.11 -3.67
C GLY A 370 26.20 -22.29 -2.85
N ALA A 371 25.07 -22.87 -2.43
CA ALA A 371 24.16 -22.19 -1.52
C ALA A 371 24.86 -21.86 -0.18
N ASN A 372 24.52 -20.70 0.39
CA ASN A 372 25.03 -20.28 1.68
C ASN A 372 24.29 -20.95 2.84
N MET A 373 22.99 -21.23 2.65
CA MET A 373 22.12 -21.86 3.63
C MET A 373 21.07 -22.74 2.93
N VAL A 374 20.40 -23.60 3.70
CA VAL A 374 19.23 -24.36 3.24
C VAL A 374 18.05 -24.09 4.17
N GLU A 375 16.92 -23.73 3.58
CA GLU A 375 15.64 -23.64 4.28
C GLU A 375 14.99 -25.03 4.33
N MET A 376 14.25 -25.31 5.39
CA MET A 376 13.52 -26.56 5.54
C MET A 376 12.21 -26.36 6.31
N ASP A 377 11.22 -27.19 6.00
CA ASP A 377 9.95 -27.21 6.71
C ASP A 377 9.94 -28.32 7.76
N ILE A 378 9.51 -28.00 8.98
CA ILE A 378 9.35 -28.99 10.06
C ILE A 378 7.88 -29.17 10.43
N LEU A 379 7.46 -30.42 10.60
CA LEU A 379 6.13 -30.77 11.09
C LEU A 379 6.21 -31.67 12.31
N LEU A 380 5.18 -31.57 13.15
CA LEU A 380 5.04 -32.36 14.36
C LEU A 380 4.21 -33.62 14.06
N THR A 381 4.71 -34.78 14.48
CA THR A 381 4.00 -36.06 14.46
C THR A 381 3.02 -36.17 15.64
N LYS A 382 2.17 -37.20 15.63
CA LYS A 382 1.18 -37.49 16.68
C LYS A 382 1.81 -37.67 18.08
N ASP A 383 3.01 -38.23 18.13
CA ASP A 383 3.83 -38.47 19.32
C ASP A 383 4.81 -37.32 19.61
N ASN A 384 4.54 -36.14 19.06
CA ASN A 384 5.29 -34.89 19.28
C ASN A 384 6.77 -34.95 18.89
N GLN A 385 7.11 -35.71 17.84
CA GLN A 385 8.45 -35.74 17.23
C GLN A 385 8.47 -34.87 15.97
N PHE A 386 9.67 -34.50 15.51
CA PHE A 386 9.84 -33.63 14.34
C PHE A 386 10.33 -34.38 13.11
N VAL A 387 9.64 -34.17 11.99
CA VAL A 387 10.05 -34.62 10.64
C VAL A 387 10.20 -33.43 9.71
N VAL A 388 11.03 -33.59 8.67
CA VAL A 388 11.26 -32.55 7.67
C VAL A 388 10.32 -32.78 6.49
N MET A 389 9.28 -31.95 6.38
CA MET A 389 8.18 -32.10 5.41
C MET A 389 7.37 -30.80 5.34
N HIS A 390 6.97 -30.40 4.14
CA HIS A 390 6.15 -29.20 3.95
C HIS A 390 4.64 -29.48 4.09
N ASP A 391 4.15 -30.51 3.40
CA ASP A 391 2.70 -30.73 3.29
C ASP A 391 2.16 -31.41 4.55
N TYR A 392 1.08 -30.87 5.12
CA TYR A 392 0.39 -31.54 6.22
C TYR A 392 -0.15 -32.93 5.84
N ASN A 393 -0.43 -33.18 4.55
CA ASN A 393 -0.92 -34.45 4.03
C ASN A 393 0.07 -35.04 3.02
N LEU A 394 0.40 -36.31 3.18
CA LEU A 394 1.45 -37.01 2.44
C LEU A 394 1.06 -37.43 1.01
N LYS A 395 -0.12 -37.01 0.52
CA LYS A 395 -0.65 -37.45 -0.78
C LYS A 395 0.20 -36.99 -1.96
N ARG A 396 0.81 -35.80 -1.90
CA ARG A 396 1.56 -35.23 -3.03
C ARG A 396 2.88 -35.97 -3.26
N LEU A 397 3.71 -36.07 -2.23
CA LEU A 397 5.07 -36.61 -2.35
C LEU A 397 5.14 -38.13 -2.10
N ALA A 398 4.32 -38.66 -1.19
CA ALA A 398 4.36 -40.08 -0.83
C ALA A 398 3.18 -40.90 -1.37
N GLY A 399 2.25 -40.28 -2.11
CA GLY A 399 1.02 -40.93 -2.59
C GLY A 399 0.05 -41.38 -1.48
N LEU A 400 0.33 -41.03 -0.21
CA LEU A 400 -0.38 -41.52 0.96
C LEU A 400 -1.37 -40.47 1.48
N ASN A 401 -2.67 -40.77 1.44
CA ASN A 401 -3.69 -39.87 1.97
C ASN A 401 -3.81 -39.94 3.50
N LYS A 402 -2.74 -39.58 4.20
CA LYS A 402 -2.68 -39.43 5.66
C LYS A 402 -1.99 -38.11 6.01
N ARG A 403 -2.28 -37.57 7.20
CA ARG A 403 -1.61 -36.36 7.70
C ARG A 403 -0.48 -36.72 8.64
N VAL A 404 0.61 -35.95 8.59
CA VAL A 404 1.80 -36.15 9.45
C VAL A 404 1.42 -36.11 10.93
N GLN A 405 0.59 -35.15 11.33
CA GLN A 405 0.10 -34.99 12.71
C GLN A 405 -0.78 -36.15 13.21
N ASP A 406 -1.28 -37.01 12.32
CA ASP A 406 -2.12 -38.16 12.66
C ASP A 406 -1.31 -39.47 12.77
N MET A 407 0.00 -39.42 12.49
CA MET A 407 0.91 -40.56 12.43
C MET A 407 2.05 -40.41 13.46
N THR A 408 2.56 -41.51 14.03
CA THR A 408 3.75 -41.47 14.91
C THR A 408 5.03 -41.32 14.11
N LEU A 409 6.16 -41.00 14.76
CA LEU A 409 7.46 -40.92 14.08
C LEU A 409 7.78 -42.22 13.33
N ASP A 410 7.62 -43.37 13.98
CA ASP A 410 7.83 -44.69 13.40
C ASP A 410 6.97 -44.97 12.16
N GLU A 411 5.81 -44.32 12.03
CA GLU A 411 4.92 -44.48 10.88
C GLU A 411 5.29 -43.56 9.71
N VAL A 412 5.93 -42.41 9.97
CA VAL A 412 6.24 -41.37 8.98
C VAL A 412 7.68 -41.43 8.49
N HIS A 413 8.61 -41.68 9.41
CA HIS A 413 10.04 -41.73 9.12
C HIS A 413 10.34 -42.82 8.09
N GLY A 414 11.16 -42.47 7.10
CA GLY A 414 11.56 -43.42 6.08
C GLY A 414 10.48 -43.73 5.04
N LEU A 415 9.32 -43.06 5.04
CA LEU A 415 8.35 -43.20 3.95
C LEU A 415 8.95 -42.69 2.63
N PRO A 416 8.77 -43.42 1.52
CA PRO A 416 9.29 -43.02 0.22
C PRO A 416 8.56 -41.77 -0.27
N ILE A 417 9.31 -40.84 -0.82
CA ILE A 417 8.82 -39.62 -1.44
C ILE A 417 9.41 -39.47 -2.83
N GLU A 418 8.60 -38.96 -3.76
CA GLU A 418 8.99 -38.75 -5.15
C GLU A 418 8.59 -37.35 -5.61
N GLN A 419 9.48 -36.73 -6.39
CA GLN A 419 9.25 -35.45 -7.03
C GLN A 419 10.09 -35.38 -8.30
N ASP A 420 9.48 -35.03 -9.43
CA ASP A 420 10.15 -34.75 -10.70
C ASP A 420 11.14 -35.86 -11.16
N GLY A 421 10.83 -37.13 -10.84
CA GLY A 421 11.66 -38.29 -11.17
C GLY A 421 12.79 -38.59 -10.16
N PHE A 422 12.97 -37.76 -9.14
CA PHE A 422 13.84 -38.03 -8.00
C PHE A 422 13.08 -38.75 -6.90
N THR A 423 13.76 -39.61 -6.17
CA THR A 423 13.21 -40.35 -5.03
C THR A 423 14.06 -40.12 -3.78
N SER A 424 13.42 -40.00 -2.63
CA SER A 424 14.07 -39.94 -1.32
C SER A 424 13.14 -40.55 -0.27
N HIS A 425 13.43 -40.34 1.01
CA HIS A 425 12.59 -40.73 2.13
C HIS A 425 12.42 -39.56 3.10
N ILE A 426 11.31 -39.53 3.83
CA ILE A 426 11.04 -38.49 4.84
C ILE A 426 12.07 -38.63 5.98
N PRO A 427 12.97 -37.65 6.19
CA PRO A 427 13.94 -37.71 7.26
C PRO A 427 13.36 -37.16 8.57
N THR A 428 13.93 -37.59 9.70
CA THR A 428 13.70 -36.88 10.96
C THR A 428 14.44 -35.54 10.94
N PHE A 429 14.00 -34.60 11.77
CA PHE A 429 14.74 -33.34 11.96
C PHE A 429 16.18 -33.59 12.44
N GLU A 430 16.38 -34.59 13.31
CA GLU A 430 17.70 -34.93 13.85
C GLU A 430 18.65 -35.46 12.76
N GLU A 431 18.16 -36.30 11.85
CA GLU A 431 18.92 -36.80 10.71
C GLU A 431 19.32 -35.69 9.76
N PHE A 432 18.37 -34.81 9.42
CA PHE A 432 18.60 -33.68 8.53
C PHE A 432 19.60 -32.69 9.16
N PHE A 433 19.43 -32.35 10.44
CA PHE A 433 20.33 -31.46 11.17
C PHE A 433 21.75 -32.05 11.28
N LYS A 434 21.86 -33.35 11.53
CA LYS A 434 23.15 -34.05 11.56
C LYS A 434 23.84 -33.99 10.19
N ALA A 435 23.12 -34.30 9.11
CA ALA A 435 23.64 -34.22 7.75
C ALA A 435 24.11 -32.80 7.41
N ALA A 436 23.35 -31.77 7.80
CA ALA A 436 23.70 -30.38 7.57
C ALA A 436 24.98 -29.99 8.32
N LYS A 437 25.11 -30.41 9.58
CA LYS A 437 26.29 -30.17 10.40
C LYS A 437 27.54 -30.86 9.83
N GLU A 438 27.41 -32.08 9.33
CA GLU A 438 28.50 -32.85 8.72
C GLU A 438 29.08 -32.17 7.48
N ILE A 439 28.23 -31.56 6.65
CA ILE A 439 28.66 -30.84 5.43
C ILE A 439 28.92 -29.34 5.66
N GLY A 440 28.81 -28.86 6.90
CA GLY A 440 28.94 -27.44 7.24
C GLY A 440 27.95 -26.56 6.47
N MET A 441 26.68 -26.97 6.41
CA MET A 441 25.58 -26.21 5.83
C MET A 441 24.73 -25.57 6.93
N PRO A 442 24.70 -24.23 7.06
CA PRO A 442 23.74 -23.55 7.92
C PRO A 442 22.29 -23.78 7.44
N LEU A 443 21.37 -23.86 8.39
CA LEU A 443 19.94 -24.05 8.14
C LEU A 443 19.15 -22.79 8.55
N VAL A 444 18.02 -22.54 7.89
CA VAL A 444 17.09 -21.42 8.20
C VAL A 444 15.66 -21.88 8.31
#